data_AF-A0A135WDH4-F1
#
_entry.id   AF-A0A135WDH4-F1
#
_cell.length_a   1.000
_cell.length_b   1.000
_cell.length_c   1.000
_cell.angle_alpha   90.00
_cell.angle_beta   90.00
_cell.angle_gamma   90.00
#
_symmetry.space_group_name_H-M   'P 1'
#
loop_
_entity.id
_entity.type
_entity.pdbx_description
1 polymer ?
#
loop_
_entity_poly.entity_id
_entity_poly.type
_entity_poly.pdbx_seq_one_letter_code
_entity_poly.pdbx_strand_id
1 'polypeptide(L)'
;MRKILGLLAVILLLILSYIFNIYSANYPSKLRSNLISFDFDAKVFIYAFVIILFLSTLFAFIPLKNKIYSYKFFTSFFIFSSIFMIINFIGNFKQYFDKKNEFENLLVKTNRQAKSDIQKGLIKYYYFGGDSILDNTYSNHPKLQYEIDSLTRTYGVVFLNEGGSIDLISLELNKKYKEYTESYLEKRNGKNWKLKMEEEIETIKQKYRNR
;
A
#
# COMPACT_ATOMS: atom_id res chain seq x y z
N MET A 1 -41.45 -1.77 8.01
CA MET A 1 -40.51 -1.26 6.99
C MET A 1 -39.44 -0.32 7.56
N ARG A 2 -39.78 0.86 8.13
CA ARG A 2 -38.76 1.85 8.58
C ARG A 2 -37.66 1.31 9.53
N LYS A 3 -38.03 0.43 10.47
CA LYS A 3 -37.06 -0.19 11.42
C LYS A 3 -36.07 -1.15 10.74
N ILE A 4 -36.54 -1.93 9.77
CA ILE A 4 -35.70 -2.85 8.97
C ILE A 4 -34.74 -2.04 8.10
N LEU A 5 -35.23 -0.96 7.48
CA LEU A 5 -34.39 -0.04 6.71
C LEU A 5 -33.26 0.57 7.56
N GLY A 6 -33.58 1.00 8.78
CA GLY A 6 -32.59 1.54 9.72
C GLY A 6 -31.52 0.53 10.13
N LEU A 7 -31.92 -0.74 10.38
CA LEU A 7 -30.98 -1.82 10.68
C LEU A 7 -30.03 -2.08 9.50
N LEU A 8 -30.58 -2.19 8.29
CA LEU A 8 -29.80 -2.39 7.06
C LEU A 8 -28.83 -1.23 6.83
N ALA A 9 -29.25 0.01 7.08
CA ALA A 9 -28.38 1.18 6.98
C ALA A 9 -27.21 1.13 7.97
N VAL A 10 -27.45 0.74 9.23
CA VAL A 10 -26.39 0.58 10.23
C VAL A 10 -25.41 -0.52 9.82
N ILE A 11 -25.89 -1.67 9.37
CA ILE A 11 -25.04 -2.78 8.89
C ILE A 11 -24.17 -2.32 7.72
N LEU A 12 -24.76 -1.62 6.74
CA LEU A 12 -24.02 -1.08 5.59
C LEU A 12 -22.93 -0.10 6.03
N LEU A 13 -23.23 0.79 6.97
CA LEU A 13 -22.25 1.75 7.48
C LEU A 13 -21.11 1.08 8.26
N LEU A 14 -21.40 0.01 9.01
CA LEU A 14 -20.36 -0.80 9.67
C LEU A 14 -19.43 -1.47 8.65
N ILE A 15 -19.99 -2.00 7.56
CA ILE A 15 -19.20 -2.57 6.46
C ILE A 15 -18.32 -1.49 5.81
N LEU A 16 -18.87 -0.31 5.54
CA LEU A 16 -18.11 0.81 4.99
C LEU A 16 -17.00 1.27 5.94
N SER A 17 -17.27 1.31 7.25
CA SER A 17 -16.28 1.66 8.27
C SER A 17 -15.14 0.64 8.32
N TYR A 18 -15.44 -0.65 8.19
CA TYR A 18 -14.44 -1.72 8.09
C TYR A 18 -13.58 -1.59 6.82
N ILE A 19 -14.20 -1.38 5.65
CA ILE A 19 -13.47 -1.16 4.40
C ILE A 19 -12.56 0.08 4.52
N PHE A 20 -13.05 1.15 5.14
CA PHE A 20 -12.27 2.36 5.36
C PHE A 20 -11.10 2.11 6.31
N ASN A 21 -11.28 1.33 7.37
CA ASN A 21 -10.20 0.93 8.28
C ASN A 21 -9.08 0.20 7.53
N ILE A 22 -9.42 -0.81 6.72
CA ILE A 22 -8.44 -1.53 5.89
C ILE A 22 -7.70 -0.56 4.98
N TYR A 23 -8.41 0.34 4.31
CA TYR A 23 -7.80 1.33 3.44
C TYR A 23 -6.84 2.26 4.19
N SER A 24 -7.29 2.83 5.32
CA SER A 24 -6.50 3.74 6.15
C SER A 24 -5.22 3.09 6.69
N ALA A 25 -5.31 1.84 7.15
CA ALA A 25 -4.17 1.10 7.67
C ALA A 25 -3.12 0.80 6.59
N ASN A 26 -3.55 0.63 5.34
CA ASN A 26 -2.70 0.21 4.23
C ASN A 26 -2.31 1.35 3.27
N TYR A 27 -2.63 2.63 3.57
CA TYR A 27 -2.22 3.76 2.74
C TYR A 27 -0.69 3.80 2.55
N PRO A 28 -0.15 4.11 1.36
CA PRO A 28 -0.83 4.52 0.11
C PRO A 28 -1.22 3.36 -0.81
N SER A 29 -1.09 2.12 -0.34
CA SER A 29 -1.30 0.96 -1.21
C SER A 29 -2.75 0.90 -1.72
N LYS A 30 -2.90 0.51 -2.98
CA LYS A 30 -4.23 0.26 -3.56
C LYS A 30 -4.83 -0.96 -2.86
N LEU A 31 -6.15 -0.92 -2.63
CA LEU A 31 -6.92 -2.07 -2.17
C LEU A 31 -6.72 -3.23 -3.15
N ARG A 32 -5.78 -4.13 -2.83
CA ARG A 32 -5.61 -5.39 -3.56
C ARG A 32 -6.63 -6.37 -2.99
N SER A 33 -7.33 -7.10 -3.85
CA SER A 33 -8.36 -8.08 -3.44
C SER A 33 -7.87 -9.10 -2.40
N ASN A 34 -6.56 -9.39 -2.40
CA ASN A 34 -5.93 -10.36 -1.51
C ASN A 34 -5.55 -9.77 -0.13
N LEU A 35 -5.73 -8.46 0.08
CA LEU A 35 -5.47 -7.75 1.35
C LEU A 35 -6.69 -7.67 2.26
N ILE A 36 -7.83 -8.27 1.87
CA ILE A 36 -8.87 -8.67 2.83
C ILE A 36 -8.38 -9.95 3.52
N SER A 37 -7.19 -9.90 4.12
CA SER A 37 -6.77 -10.89 5.10
C SER A 37 -7.71 -10.72 6.28
N PHE A 38 -8.60 -11.70 6.46
CA PHE A 38 -9.69 -11.72 7.45
C PHE A 38 -9.21 -11.76 8.92
N ASP A 39 -7.94 -11.45 9.17
CA ASP A 39 -7.29 -11.80 10.41
C ASP A 39 -7.00 -10.57 11.27
N PHE A 40 -7.44 -10.71 12.52
CA PHE A 40 -7.51 -9.73 13.60
C PHE A 40 -8.61 -8.66 13.47
N ASP A 41 -8.64 -7.85 12.40
CA ASP A 41 -9.52 -6.68 12.35
C ASP A 41 -11.01 -7.04 12.26
N ALA A 42 -11.36 -8.08 11.48
CA ALA A 42 -12.76 -8.54 11.39
C ALA A 42 -13.32 -9.02 12.74
N LYS A 43 -12.48 -9.62 13.59
CA LYS A 43 -12.89 -10.12 14.92
C LYS A 43 -13.30 -8.97 15.84
N VAL A 44 -12.58 -7.85 15.79
CA VAL A 44 -12.89 -6.65 16.59
C VAL A 44 -14.28 -6.11 16.25
N PHE A 45 -14.62 -6.02 14.97
CA PHE A 45 -15.95 -5.58 14.52
C PHE A 45 -17.07 -6.55 14.96
N ILE A 46 -16.81 -7.87 14.89
CA ILE A 46 -17.77 -8.89 15.36
C ILE A 46 -17.99 -8.78 16.89
N TYR A 47 -16.91 -8.69 17.68
CA TYR A 47 -17.03 -8.54 19.13
C TYR A 47 -17.76 -7.26 19.52
N ALA A 48 -17.44 -6.14 18.87
CA ALA A 48 -18.14 -4.88 19.08
C ALA A 48 -19.64 -5.00 18.77
N PHE A 49 -20.00 -5.67 17.67
CA PHE A 49 -21.39 -5.90 17.31
C PHE A 49 -22.16 -6.72 18.36
N VAL A 50 -21.55 -7.81 18.87
CA VAL A 50 -22.15 -8.63 19.94
C VAL A 50 -22.33 -7.84 21.23
N ILE A 51 -21.32 -7.05 21.63
CA ILE A 51 -21.40 -6.18 22.82
C ILE A 51 -22.51 -5.15 22.66
N ILE A 52 -22.63 -4.52 21.49
CA ILE A 52 -23.70 -3.55 21.21
C ILE A 52 -25.08 -4.22 21.33
N LEU A 53 -25.27 -5.40 20.72
CA LEU A 53 -26.53 -6.15 20.84
C LEU A 53 -26.89 -6.46 22.29
N PHE A 54 -25.89 -6.88 23.08
CA PHE A 54 -26.07 -7.17 24.50
C PHE A 54 -26.45 -5.92 25.30
N LEU A 55 -25.73 -4.80 25.12
CA LEU A 55 -26.02 -3.53 25.78
C LEU A 55 -27.41 -3.00 25.40
N SER A 56 -27.78 -3.06 24.12
CA SER A 56 -29.13 -2.66 23.68
C SER A 56 -30.23 -3.50 24.30
N THR A 57 -29.97 -4.79 24.51
CA THR A 57 -30.90 -5.70 25.20
C THR A 57 -31.08 -5.28 26.65
N LEU A 58 -29.98 -5.02 27.38
CA LEU A 58 -30.04 -4.52 28.76
C LEU A 58 -30.80 -3.19 28.87
N PHE A 59 -30.51 -2.25 27.96
CA PHE A 59 -31.23 -0.96 27.92
C PHE A 59 -32.72 -1.11 27.62
N ALA A 60 -33.10 -2.11 26.82
CA ALA A 60 -34.50 -2.36 26.50
C ALA A 60 -35.31 -2.90 27.70
N PHE A 61 -34.65 -3.53 28.68
CA PHE A 61 -35.29 -3.96 29.94
C PHE A 61 -35.55 -2.81 30.92
N ILE A 62 -34.90 -1.66 30.78
CA ILE A 62 -35.11 -0.51 31.67
C ILE A 62 -36.58 -0.03 31.55
N PRO A 63 -37.31 0.11 32.67
CA PRO A 63 -38.70 0.55 32.66
C PRO A 63 -38.79 2.05 32.35
N LEU A 64 -38.97 2.37 31.06
CA LEU A 64 -39.29 3.72 30.59
C LEU A 64 -40.79 3.81 30.32
N LYS A 65 -41.47 4.82 30.88
CA LYS A 65 -42.91 5.04 30.69
C LYS A 65 -43.27 5.07 29.20
N ASN A 66 -44.33 4.35 28.84
CA ASN A 66 -45.03 4.40 27.55
C ASN A 66 -44.23 3.93 26.30
N LYS A 67 -43.16 3.14 26.44
CA LYS A 67 -42.41 2.58 25.29
C LYS A 67 -42.33 1.05 25.31
N ILE A 68 -42.73 0.43 24.21
CA ILE A 68 -42.58 -1.03 24.01
C ILE A 68 -41.10 -1.44 23.91
N TYR A 69 -40.78 -2.67 24.35
CA TYR A 69 -39.42 -3.23 24.34
C TYR A 69 -38.69 -3.02 23.01
N SER A 70 -39.33 -3.40 21.89
CA SER A 70 -38.76 -3.29 20.54
C SER A 70 -38.27 -1.87 20.23
N TYR A 71 -39.06 -0.84 20.58
CA TYR A 71 -38.66 0.53 20.32
C TYR A 71 -37.41 0.91 21.12
N LYS A 72 -37.36 0.56 22.42
CA LYS A 72 -36.21 0.84 23.29
C LYS A 72 -34.94 0.13 22.81
N PHE A 73 -35.06 -1.13 22.39
CA PHE A 73 -33.96 -1.89 21.80
C PHE A 73 -33.42 -1.22 20.55
N PHE A 74 -34.27 -0.92 19.55
CA PHE A 74 -33.79 -0.33 18.31
C PHE A 74 -33.19 1.07 18.51
N THR A 75 -33.76 1.89 19.40
CA THR A 75 -33.20 3.21 19.71
C THR A 75 -31.82 3.10 20.37
N SER A 76 -31.66 2.26 21.39
CA SER A 76 -30.36 2.07 22.06
C SER A 76 -29.33 1.43 21.12
N PHE A 77 -29.72 0.45 20.31
CA PHE A 77 -28.89 -0.16 19.27
C PHE A 77 -28.37 0.85 18.27
N PHE A 78 -29.25 1.73 17.78
CA PHE A 78 -28.87 2.79 16.88
C PHE A 78 -27.89 3.77 17.52
N ILE A 79 -28.14 4.18 18.78
CA ILE A 79 -27.26 5.10 19.51
C ILE A 79 -25.86 4.47 19.71
N PHE A 80 -25.77 3.25 20.23
CA PHE A 80 -24.49 2.59 20.47
C PHE A 80 -23.72 2.32 19.18
N SER A 81 -24.42 1.90 18.12
CA SER A 81 -23.80 1.71 16.80
C SER A 81 -23.26 3.04 16.25
N SER A 82 -24.01 4.13 16.41
CA SER A 82 -23.58 5.46 15.97
C SER A 82 -22.34 5.95 16.72
N ILE A 83 -22.31 5.78 18.06
CA ILE A 83 -21.15 6.11 18.89
C ILE A 83 -19.94 5.29 18.46
N PHE A 84 -20.10 3.97 18.31
CA PHE A 84 -19.04 3.08 17.84
C PHE A 84 -18.50 3.51 16.48
N MET A 85 -19.38 3.83 15.52
CA MET A 85 -18.96 4.31 14.21
C MET A 85 -18.16 5.61 14.30
N ILE A 86 -18.61 6.60 15.09
CA ILE A 86 -17.89 7.87 15.25
C ILE A 86 -16.47 7.62 15.80
N ILE A 87 -16.34 6.77 16.83
CA ILE A 87 -15.05 6.42 17.42
C ILE A 87 -14.14 5.76 16.37
N ASN A 88 -14.66 4.79 15.61
CA ASN A 88 -13.91 4.12 14.55
C ASN A 88 -13.48 5.10 13.45
N PHE A 89 -14.37 5.96 12.99
CA PHE A 89 -14.02 6.96 11.99
C PHE A 89 -12.91 7.88 12.48
N ILE A 90 -12.98 8.39 13.70
CA ILE A 90 -11.92 9.24 14.29
C ILE A 90 -10.58 8.49 14.29
N GLY A 91 -10.56 7.23 14.76
CA GLY A 91 -9.37 6.40 14.76
C GLY A 91 -8.80 6.16 13.35
N ASN A 92 -9.67 5.79 12.41
CA ASN A 92 -9.28 5.51 11.02
C ASN A 92 -8.79 6.76 10.29
N PHE A 93 -9.39 7.92 10.54
CA PHE A 93 -8.92 9.19 9.98
C PHE A 93 -7.56 9.56 10.54
N LYS A 94 -7.37 9.43 11.87
CA LYS A 94 -6.07 9.68 12.49
C LYS A 94 -4.99 8.77 11.88
N GLN A 95 -5.25 7.46 11.82
CA GLN A 95 -4.33 6.49 11.22
C GLN A 95 -4.01 6.82 9.77
N TYR A 96 -5.02 7.18 8.98
CA TYR A 96 -4.84 7.59 7.59
C TYR A 96 -3.92 8.81 7.47
N PHE A 97 -4.16 9.87 8.26
CA PHE A 97 -3.34 11.06 8.21
C PHE A 97 -1.92 10.81 8.70
N ASP A 98 -1.74 10.00 9.73
CA ASP A 98 -0.42 9.60 10.23
C ASP A 98 0.37 8.85 9.14
N LYS A 99 -0.25 7.87 8.48
CA LYS A 99 0.36 7.12 7.37
C LYS A 99 0.62 7.98 6.14
N LYS A 100 -0.30 8.90 5.83
CA LYS A 100 -0.13 9.86 4.75
C LYS A 100 1.05 10.79 4.99
N ASN A 101 1.16 11.36 6.18
CA ASN A 101 2.27 12.23 6.56
C ASN A 101 3.61 11.47 6.55
N GLU A 102 3.62 10.23 7.05
CA GLU A 102 4.79 9.35 6.97
C GLU A 102 5.23 9.15 5.51
N PHE A 103 4.29 8.82 4.62
CA PHE A 103 4.55 8.63 3.19
C PHE A 103 5.03 9.91 2.50
N GLU A 104 4.42 11.07 2.79
CA GLU A 104 4.85 12.36 2.23
C GLU A 104 6.27 12.72 2.66
N ASN A 105 6.63 12.45 3.91
CA ASN A 105 8.01 12.62 4.39
C ASN A 105 9.00 11.71 3.65
N LEU A 106 8.61 10.47 3.36
CA LEU A 106 9.41 9.55 2.54
C LEU A 106 9.54 10.08 1.11
N LEU A 107 8.48 10.60 0.49
CA LEU A 107 8.56 11.22 -0.85
C LEU A 107 9.52 12.41 -0.89
N VAL A 108 9.52 13.26 0.14
CA VAL A 108 10.48 14.38 0.23
C VAL A 108 11.93 13.86 0.30
N LYS A 109 12.18 12.81 1.09
CA LYS A 109 13.50 12.17 1.16
C LYS A 109 13.89 11.56 -0.19
N THR A 110 12.98 10.84 -0.84
CA THR A 110 13.18 10.23 -2.17
C THR A 110 13.50 11.28 -3.22
N ASN A 111 12.80 12.42 -3.23
CA ASN A 111 13.07 13.53 -4.15
C ASN A 111 14.47 14.15 -3.89
N ARG A 112 14.83 14.37 -2.63
CA ARG A 112 16.19 14.86 -2.28
C ARG A 112 17.27 13.89 -2.73
N GLN A 113 17.04 12.58 -2.55
CA GLN A 113 17.94 11.54 -3.02
C GLN A 113 18.08 11.57 -4.54
N ALA A 114 16.96 11.60 -5.28
CA ALA A 114 16.95 11.69 -6.74
C ALA A 114 17.75 12.91 -7.22
N LYS A 115 17.54 14.09 -6.61
CA LYS A 115 18.33 15.29 -6.94
C LYS A 115 19.83 15.12 -6.67
N SER A 116 20.20 14.50 -5.56
CA SER A 116 21.61 14.23 -5.24
C SER A 116 22.26 13.27 -6.24
N ASP A 117 21.54 12.21 -6.61
CA ASP A 117 22.03 11.21 -7.56
C ASP A 117 22.12 11.78 -8.99
N ILE A 118 21.17 12.63 -9.39
CA ILE A 118 21.23 13.42 -10.63
C ILE A 118 22.47 14.32 -10.65
N GLN A 119 22.76 15.03 -9.55
CA GLN A 119 23.96 15.88 -9.44
C GLN A 119 25.26 15.08 -9.55
N LYS A 120 25.29 13.86 -9.01
CA LYS A 120 26.42 12.93 -9.15
C LYS A 120 26.49 12.28 -10.53
N GLY A 121 25.44 12.42 -11.33
CA GLY A 121 25.31 11.81 -12.65
C GLY A 121 25.23 10.29 -12.63
N LEU A 122 24.79 9.70 -11.52
CA LEU A 122 24.68 8.26 -11.35
C LEU A 122 23.39 7.92 -10.58
N ILE A 123 22.41 7.39 -11.30
CA ILE A 123 21.10 7.01 -10.78
C ILE A 123 21.13 5.58 -10.24
N LYS A 124 20.53 5.35 -9.08
CA LYS A 124 20.48 4.04 -8.44
C LYS A 124 19.08 3.46 -8.53
N TYR A 125 18.91 2.41 -9.33
CA TYR A 125 17.65 1.69 -9.42
C TYR A 125 17.68 0.44 -8.55
N TYR A 126 16.74 0.40 -7.60
CA TYR A 126 16.58 -0.74 -6.72
C TYR A 126 15.63 -1.74 -7.36
N TYR A 127 15.96 -3.02 -7.26
CA TYR A 127 15.11 -4.13 -7.67
C TYR A 127 15.01 -5.16 -6.54
N PHE A 128 13.91 -5.91 -6.52
CA PHE A 128 13.54 -6.77 -5.40
C PHE A 128 13.29 -8.20 -5.90
N GLY A 129 14.33 -8.84 -6.43
CA GLY A 129 14.27 -10.21 -6.98
C GLY A 129 13.37 -10.35 -8.23
N GLY A 130 13.73 -11.29 -9.12
CA GLY A 130 12.91 -11.60 -10.31
C GLY A 130 12.83 -10.52 -11.39
N ASP A 131 13.61 -9.45 -11.29
CA ASP A 131 13.70 -8.42 -12.33
C ASP A 131 14.59 -8.94 -13.48
N SER A 132 14.03 -9.05 -14.67
CA SER A 132 14.59 -9.80 -15.81
C SER A 132 15.91 -9.24 -16.35
N ILE A 133 16.19 -7.95 -16.10
CA ILE A 133 17.43 -7.29 -16.54
C ILE A 133 18.65 -7.93 -15.87
N LEU A 134 18.53 -8.33 -14.60
CA LEU A 134 19.59 -8.92 -13.79
C LEU A 134 19.20 -10.29 -13.23
N ASP A 135 18.42 -11.01 -14.02
CA ASP A 135 17.85 -12.31 -13.66
C ASP A 135 18.86 -13.24 -12.98
N ASN A 136 18.42 -13.87 -11.89
CA ASN A 136 19.23 -14.71 -11.00
C ASN A 136 19.83 -15.92 -11.73
N THR A 137 19.32 -16.25 -12.92
CA THR A 137 19.87 -17.27 -13.84
C THR A 137 21.37 -17.10 -14.10
N TYR A 138 21.91 -15.87 -13.97
CA TYR A 138 23.33 -15.59 -14.18
C TYR A 138 24.12 -15.18 -12.95
N SER A 139 23.55 -15.35 -11.75
CA SER A 139 24.21 -15.05 -10.47
C SER A 139 25.58 -15.75 -10.30
N ASN A 140 25.83 -16.84 -11.04
CA ASN A 140 27.08 -17.59 -11.05
C ASN A 140 28.09 -17.16 -12.15
N HIS A 141 27.84 -16.05 -12.87
CA HIS A 141 28.74 -15.55 -13.93
C HIS A 141 29.31 -14.15 -13.62
N PRO A 142 30.39 -14.05 -12.82
CA PRO A 142 30.99 -12.77 -12.43
C PRO A 142 31.42 -11.89 -13.61
N LYS A 143 31.89 -12.50 -14.71
CA LYS A 143 32.29 -11.78 -15.93
C LYS A 143 31.09 -11.14 -16.64
N LEU A 144 29.97 -11.86 -16.73
CA LEU A 144 28.74 -11.32 -17.31
C LEU A 144 28.25 -10.13 -16.49
N GLN A 145 28.20 -10.29 -15.16
CA GLN A 145 27.72 -9.25 -14.26
C GLN A 145 28.59 -7.99 -14.35
N TYR A 146 29.91 -8.15 -14.41
CA TYR A 146 30.82 -7.03 -14.62
C TYR A 146 30.59 -6.31 -15.96
N GLU A 147 30.36 -7.05 -17.06
CA GLU A 147 30.06 -6.44 -18.36
C GLU A 147 28.74 -5.64 -18.34
N ILE A 148 27.69 -6.20 -17.72
CA ILE A 148 26.40 -5.52 -17.55
C ILE A 148 26.53 -4.29 -16.65
N ASP A 149 27.24 -4.39 -15.53
CA ASP A 149 27.47 -3.27 -14.62
C ASP A 149 28.29 -2.16 -15.28
N SER A 150 29.30 -2.52 -16.06
CA SER A 150 30.08 -1.55 -16.84
C SER A 150 29.22 -0.85 -17.88
N LEU A 151 28.36 -1.60 -18.59
CA LEU A 151 27.44 -1.05 -19.58
C LEU A 151 26.43 -0.10 -18.92
N THR A 152 25.73 -0.53 -17.87
CA THR A 152 24.70 0.30 -17.21
C THR A 152 25.28 1.62 -16.66
N ARG A 153 26.53 1.59 -16.19
CA ARG A 153 27.25 2.80 -15.75
C ARG A 153 27.50 3.80 -16.88
N THR A 154 27.65 3.39 -18.14
CA THR A 154 27.82 4.33 -19.27
C THR A 154 26.54 5.15 -19.48
N TYR A 155 25.39 4.50 -19.31
CA TYR A 155 24.07 5.12 -19.28
C TYR A 155 23.80 5.95 -18.00
N GLY A 156 24.74 5.95 -17.03
CA GLY A 156 24.59 6.69 -15.78
C GLY A 156 23.64 6.02 -14.79
N VAL A 157 23.47 4.70 -14.87
CA VAL A 157 22.57 3.93 -14.00
C VAL A 157 23.35 2.80 -13.32
N VAL A 158 22.98 2.50 -12.07
CA VAL A 158 23.41 1.28 -11.37
C VAL A 158 22.18 0.61 -10.81
N PHE A 159 22.12 -0.70 -10.95
CA PHE A 159 21.04 -1.51 -10.40
C PHE A 159 21.50 -2.21 -9.12
N LEU A 160 20.71 -2.08 -8.05
CA LEU A 160 21.01 -2.63 -6.74
C LEU A 160 19.90 -3.56 -6.29
N ASN A 161 20.27 -4.77 -5.86
CA ASN A 161 19.33 -5.73 -5.30
C ASN A 161 19.10 -5.43 -3.82
N GLU A 162 17.86 -5.18 -3.40
CA GLU A 162 17.51 -5.05 -1.97
C GLU A 162 16.97 -6.34 -1.35
N GLY A 163 16.94 -7.45 -2.09
CA GLY A 163 16.54 -8.75 -1.57
C GLY A 163 15.03 -8.98 -1.50
N GLY A 164 14.62 -9.96 -0.70
CA GLY A 164 13.28 -10.54 -0.69
C GLY A 164 12.39 -10.08 0.47
N SER A 165 11.61 -9.02 0.22
CA SER A 165 10.27 -8.72 0.75
C SER A 165 9.85 -7.37 0.18
N ILE A 166 9.05 -7.35 -0.88
CA ILE A 166 8.53 -6.09 -1.45
C ILE A 166 7.36 -5.63 -0.59
N ASP A 167 7.58 -4.65 0.28
CA ASP A 167 6.46 -3.89 0.82
C ASP A 167 5.93 -2.90 -0.24
N LEU A 168 4.64 -2.58 -0.16
CA LEU A 168 3.95 -1.74 -1.15
C LEU A 168 4.42 -0.28 -1.11
N ILE A 169 4.92 0.19 0.04
CA ILE A 169 5.43 1.55 0.21
C ILE A 169 6.73 1.70 -0.58
N SER A 170 7.66 0.78 -0.41
CA SER A 170 8.95 0.69 -1.08
C SER A 170 8.77 0.61 -2.60
N LEU A 171 7.77 -0.15 -3.07
CA LEU A 171 7.42 -0.20 -4.50
C LEU A 171 6.96 1.17 -5.04
N GLU A 172 6.06 1.86 -4.34
CA GLU A 172 5.54 3.16 -4.76
C GLU A 172 6.63 4.25 -4.68
N LEU A 173 7.50 4.21 -3.67
CA LEU A 173 8.65 5.11 -3.55
C LEU A 173 9.67 4.89 -4.66
N ASN A 174 9.98 3.64 -5.01
CA ASN A 174 10.87 3.31 -6.13
C ASN A 174 10.29 3.79 -7.47
N LYS A 175 8.97 3.64 -7.66
CA LYS A 175 8.28 4.20 -8.82
C LYS A 175 8.42 5.73 -8.88
N LYS A 176 8.20 6.43 -7.76
CA LYS A 176 8.36 7.89 -7.69
C LYS A 176 9.79 8.34 -7.92
N TYR A 177 10.77 7.60 -7.40
CA TYR A 177 12.19 7.85 -7.67
C TYR A 177 12.48 7.75 -9.18
N LYS A 178 12.02 6.69 -9.86
CA LYS A 178 12.15 6.53 -11.31
C LYS A 178 11.52 7.71 -12.06
N GLU A 179 10.31 8.12 -11.68
CA GLU A 179 9.64 9.31 -12.26
C GLU A 179 10.48 10.60 -12.09
N TYR A 180 11.14 10.79 -10.95
CA TYR A 180 11.99 11.96 -10.70
C TYR A 180 13.29 11.97 -11.51
N THR A 181 13.82 10.79 -11.88
CA THR A 181 15.11 10.67 -12.56
C THR A 181 14.99 10.50 -14.07
N GLU A 182 13.82 10.08 -14.58
CA GLU A 182 13.64 9.71 -15.99
C GLU A 182 13.97 10.86 -16.95
N SER A 183 13.47 12.07 -16.68
CA SER A 183 13.73 13.23 -17.54
C SER A 183 15.22 13.57 -17.64
N TYR A 184 15.99 13.35 -16.57
CA TYR A 184 17.45 13.51 -16.60
C TYR A 184 18.12 12.45 -17.48
N LEU A 185 17.71 11.18 -17.36
CA LEU A 185 18.28 10.09 -18.15
C LEU A 185 17.93 10.21 -19.63
N GLU A 186 16.71 10.62 -19.98
CA GLU A 186 16.33 10.93 -21.36
C GLU A 186 17.15 12.09 -21.94
N LYS A 187 17.40 13.14 -21.16
CA LYS A 187 18.25 14.26 -21.60
C LYS A 187 19.70 13.82 -21.82
N ARG A 188 20.21 12.92 -20.99
CA ARG A 188 21.59 12.40 -21.04
C ARG A 188 21.79 11.42 -22.20
N ASN A 189 20.90 10.45 -22.34
CA ASN A 189 21.08 9.27 -23.20
C ASN A 189 20.16 9.27 -24.44
N GLY A 190 19.26 10.26 -24.55
CA GLY A 190 18.25 10.36 -25.60
C GLY A 190 16.95 9.62 -25.26
N LYS A 191 15.92 9.84 -26.09
CA LYS A 191 14.65 9.11 -25.99
C LYS A 191 14.88 7.61 -26.18
N ASN A 192 14.09 6.80 -25.47
CA ASN A 192 14.15 5.33 -25.50
C ASN A 192 15.49 4.74 -25.04
N TRP A 193 16.28 5.47 -24.24
CA TRP A 193 17.57 4.99 -23.72
C TRP A 193 17.46 3.64 -23.01
N LYS A 194 16.36 3.41 -22.28
CA LYS A 194 16.13 2.18 -21.53
C LYS A 194 16.01 0.97 -22.44
N LEU A 195 15.26 1.08 -23.54
CA LEU A 195 15.12 0.01 -24.53
C LEU A 195 16.46 -0.32 -25.19
N LYS A 196 17.24 0.70 -25.57
CA LYS A 196 18.58 0.50 -26.14
C LYS A 196 19.51 -0.22 -25.17
N MET A 197 19.53 0.22 -23.91
CA MET A 197 20.32 -0.43 -22.86
C MET A 197 19.88 -1.88 -22.65
N GLU A 198 18.58 -2.17 -22.64
CA GLU A 198 18.06 -3.54 -22.53
C GLU A 198 18.48 -4.43 -23.71
N GLU A 199 18.41 -3.94 -24.95
CA GLU A 199 18.88 -4.65 -26.15
C GLU A 199 20.39 -4.95 -26.11
N GLU A 200 21.20 -3.99 -25.64
CA GLU A 200 22.64 -4.19 -25.45
C GLU A 200 22.93 -5.22 -24.36
N ILE A 201 22.19 -5.19 -23.24
CA ILE A 201 22.29 -6.20 -22.17
C ILE A 201 21.94 -7.60 -22.70
N GLU A 202 20.87 -7.75 -23.49
CA GLU A 202 20.50 -9.04 -24.08
C GLU A 202 21.56 -9.57 -25.03
N THR A 203 22.20 -8.69 -25.81
CA THR A 203 23.35 -9.07 -26.66
C THR A 203 24.50 -9.61 -25.82
N ILE A 204 24.79 -9.00 -24.67
CA ILE A 204 25.81 -9.51 -23.73
C ILE A 204 25.37 -10.88 -23.19
N LYS A 205 24.13 -11.04 -22.69
CA LYS A 205 23.62 -12.31 -22.15
C LYS A 205 23.70 -13.46 -23.17
N GLN A 206 23.40 -13.19 -24.44
CA GLN A 206 23.48 -14.20 -25.52
C GLN A 206 24.89 -14.76 -25.72
N LYS A 207 25.94 -13.92 -25.62
CA LYS A 207 27.35 -14.37 -25.72
C LYS A 207 27.71 -15.43 -24.69
N TYR A 208 27.06 -15.39 -23.53
CA TYR A 208 27.28 -16.30 -22.41
C TYR A 208 26.30 -17.48 -22.36
N ARG A 209 25.18 -17.45 -23.10
CA ARG A 209 24.30 -18.62 -23.29
C ARG A 209 24.87 -19.63 -24.29
N ASN A 210 25.64 -19.16 -25.27
CA ASN A 210 26.17 -19.97 -26.37
C ASN A 210 27.57 -20.53 -26.10
N ARG A 211 28.02 -20.52 -24.84
CA ARG A 211 29.31 -21.07 -24.37
C ARG A 211 29.03 -22.13 -23.33
#